data_AF-A0A9C9GNU0-F1
#
_entry.id   AF-A0A9C9GNU0-F1
#
_cell.length_a   1.000
_cell.length_b   1.000
_cell.length_c   1.000
_cell.angle_alpha   90.00
_cell.angle_beta   90.00
_cell.angle_gamma   90.00
#
_symmetry.space_group_name_H-M   'P 1'
#
loop_
_entity.id
_entity.type
_entity.pdbx_description
1 polymer ?
#
loop_
_entity_poly.entity_id
_entity_poly.type
_entity_poly.pdbx_seq_one_letter_code
_entity_poly.pdbx_strand_id
1 'polypeptide(L)'
;MMCAEDEKVQATLKIRFLEAVRRGKLGTAGELGVVVTLDDFRDFFPDITSGYVESFLPAATLEPGSTQMTPTKFVFRSQRGVYRVHPDVLNV
;
A
#
# COMPACT_ATOMS: atom_id res chain seq x y z
N MET A 1 20.38 26.24 4.25
CA MET A 1 21.19 25.23 4.94
C MET A 1 21.02 23.93 4.18
N MET A 2 22.11 23.42 3.60
CA MET A 2 22.26 22.04 3.12
C MET A 2 21.96 21.08 4.30
N CYS A 3 21.49 19.84 4.14
CA CYS A 3 22.01 18.83 3.23
C CYS A 3 20.90 17.86 2.81
N ALA A 4 21.03 17.35 1.59
CA ALA A 4 20.41 16.11 1.16
C ALA A 4 21.00 14.96 2.00
N GLU A 5 20.15 14.22 2.69
CA GLU A 5 20.45 12.86 3.11
C GLU A 5 19.45 11.94 2.42
N ASP A 6 19.84 11.57 1.21
CA ASP A 6 19.47 10.37 0.48
C ASP A 6 19.91 9.15 1.32
N GLU A 7 19.29 8.96 2.49
CA GLU A 7 19.50 7.75 3.27
C GLU A 7 18.69 6.66 2.58
N LYS A 8 19.36 5.79 1.83
CA LYS A 8 18.89 4.44 1.50
C LYS A 8 18.69 3.63 2.80
N VAL A 9 17.86 4.10 3.72
CA VAL A 9 17.09 3.21 4.58
C VAL A 9 16.43 2.28 3.58
N GLN A 10 16.68 0.97 3.68
CA GLN A 10 15.94 0.02 2.88
C GLN A 10 14.46 0.21 3.20
N ALA A 11 13.79 1.05 2.42
CA ALA A 11 12.41 1.39 2.61
C ALA A 11 11.66 0.06 2.51
N THR A 12 11.11 -0.37 3.64
CA THR A 12 10.35 -1.62 3.69
C THR A 12 9.29 -1.60 2.60
N LEU A 13 8.85 -2.77 2.11
CA LEU A 13 7.83 -2.83 1.06
C LEU A 13 6.57 -2.02 1.44
N LYS A 14 6.22 -1.98 2.72
CA LYS A 14 5.20 -1.08 3.24
C LYS A 14 5.50 0.38 2.92
N ILE A 15 6.66 0.91 3.30
CA ILE A 15 7.02 2.31 3.06
C ILE A 15 6.96 2.62 1.55
N ARG A 16 7.56 1.75 0.74
CA ARG A 16 7.53 1.88 -0.74
C ARG A 16 6.11 1.91 -1.27
N PHE A 17 5.24 1.03 -0.78
CA PHE A 17 3.82 0.98 -1.13
C PHE A 17 3.08 2.27 -0.74
N LEU A 18 3.22 2.72 0.51
CA LEU A 18 2.51 3.91 0.98
C LEU A 18 2.98 5.16 0.23
N GLU A 19 4.29 5.30 -0.02
CA GLU A 19 4.81 6.40 -0.85
C GLU A 19 4.28 6.35 -2.27
N ALA A 20 4.25 5.17 -2.90
CA ALA A 20 3.73 5.02 -4.27
C ALA A 20 2.25 5.43 -4.36
N VAL A 21 1.44 5.00 -3.38
CA VAL A 21 0.03 5.38 -3.27
C VAL A 21 -0.14 6.88 -3.06
N ARG A 22 0.60 7.48 -2.11
CA ARG A 22 0.53 8.92 -1.80
C ARG A 22 0.93 9.80 -2.98
N ARG A 23 1.93 9.38 -3.75
CA ARG A 23 2.40 10.07 -4.95
C ARG A 23 1.48 9.84 -6.16
N GLY A 24 0.41 9.04 -6.02
CA GLY A 24 -0.49 8.69 -7.11
C GLY A 24 0.15 7.81 -8.19
N LYS A 25 1.24 7.11 -7.86
CA LYS A 25 1.96 6.22 -8.77
C LYS A 25 1.44 4.79 -8.76
N LEU A 26 0.73 4.41 -7.69
CA LEU A 26 0.16 3.08 -7.50
C LEU A 26 -1.31 3.19 -7.09
N GLY A 27 -2.16 2.45 -7.81
CA GLY A 27 -3.60 2.46 -7.61
C GLY A 27 -4.33 3.62 -8.29
N THR A 28 -5.65 3.52 -8.30
CA THR A 28 -6.56 4.52 -8.87
C THR A 28 -7.29 5.25 -7.74
N ALA A 29 -7.23 6.59 -7.74
CA ALA A 29 -8.03 7.40 -6.84
C ALA A 29 -9.51 7.37 -7.27
N GLY A 30 -10.40 7.03 -6.35
CA GLY A 30 -11.85 7.10 -6.55
C GLY A 30 -12.53 7.86 -5.40
N GLU A 31 -13.86 7.96 -5.46
CA GLU A 31 -14.67 8.72 -4.49
C GLU A 31 -14.48 8.26 -3.04
N LEU A 32 -14.15 6.98 -2.84
CA LEU A 32 -13.99 6.36 -1.52
C LEU A 32 -12.52 6.23 -1.08
N GLY A 33 -11.57 6.82 -1.82
CA GLY A 33 -10.13 6.72 -1.57
C GLY A 33 -9.37 6.01 -2.70
N VAL A 34 -8.13 5.59 -2.42
CA VAL A 34 -7.29 4.91 -3.42
C VAL A 34 -7.58 3.41 -3.44
N VAL A 35 -7.84 2.87 -4.63
CA VAL A 35 -8.01 1.45 -4.87
C VAL A 35 -6.76 0.91 -5.55
N VAL A 36 -6.20 -0.17 -5.02
CA VAL A 36 -5.04 -0.88 -5.57
C VAL A 36 -5.45 -2.32 -5.87
N THR A 37 -5.17 -2.77 -7.10
CA THR A 37 -5.35 -4.18 -7.46
C THR A 37 -4.05 -4.98 -7.25
N LEU A 38 -4.15 -6.31 -7.19
CA LEU A 38 -2.98 -7.18 -7.17
C LEU A 38 -2.15 -7.02 -8.45
N ASP A 39 -2.79 -6.78 -9.58
CA ASP A 39 -2.10 -6.60 -10.86
C ASP A 39 -1.33 -5.28 -10.87
N ASP A 40 -1.93 -4.17 -10.41
CA ASP A 40 -1.22 -2.89 -10.23
C ASP A 40 0.00 -3.06 -9.32
N PHE A 41 -0.15 -3.83 -8.24
CA PHE A 41 0.94 -4.07 -7.30
C PHE A 41 2.06 -4.89 -7.91
N ARG A 42 1.73 -5.95 -8.66
CA ARG A 42 2.72 -6.80 -9.36
C ARG A 42 3.51 -6.01 -10.39
N ASP A 43 2.80 -5.21 -11.18
CA ASP A 43 3.42 -4.39 -12.24
C ASP A 43 4.32 -3.31 -11.66
N PHE A 44 3.95 -2.74 -10.50
CA PHE A 44 4.72 -1.69 -9.84
C PHE A 44 5.92 -2.23 -9.05
N PHE A 45 5.83 -3.45 -8.52
CA PHE A 45 6.87 -4.09 -7.72
C PHE A 45 7.40 -5.39 -8.37
N PRO A 46 7.98 -5.31 -9.59
CA PRO A 46 8.47 -6.49 -10.29
C PRO A 46 9.68 -7.15 -9.60
N ASP A 47 10.34 -6.41 -8.69
CA ASP A 47 11.44 -6.91 -7.87
C ASP A 47 11.01 -7.82 -6.71
N ILE A 48 9.70 -7.89 -6.42
CA ILE A 48 9.15 -8.71 -5.34
C ILE A 48 8.72 -10.06 -5.89
N THR A 49 9.17 -11.15 -5.26
CA THR A 49 8.81 -12.51 -5.69
C THR A 49 7.30 -12.73 -5.61
N SER A 50 6.74 -13.45 -6.59
CA SER A 50 5.27 -13.58 -6.76
C SER A 50 4.54 -14.06 -5.51
N GLY A 51 5.11 -15.00 -4.75
CA GLY A 51 4.52 -15.50 -3.50
C GLY A 51 4.41 -14.44 -2.41
N TYR A 52 5.33 -13.47 -2.37
CA TYR A 52 5.28 -12.37 -1.41
C TYR A 52 4.28 -11.29 -1.85
N VAL A 53 4.16 -11.04 -3.16
CA VAL A 53 3.15 -10.13 -3.73
C VAL A 53 1.73 -10.58 -3.39
N GLU A 54 1.45 -11.88 -3.58
CA GLU A 54 0.13 -12.43 -3.30
C GLU A 54 -0.23 -12.44 -1.82
N SER A 55 0.78 -12.37 -0.94
CA SER A 55 0.60 -12.41 0.51
C SER A 55 0.55 -11.02 1.15
N PHE A 56 1.19 -10.01 0.54
CA PHE A 56 1.33 -8.69 1.14
C PHE A 56 -0.01 -7.98 1.37
N LEU A 57 -0.84 -7.83 0.33
CA LEU A 57 -2.13 -7.13 0.45
C LEU A 57 -3.13 -7.89 1.36
N PRO A 58 -3.28 -9.23 1.28
CA PRO A 58 -4.04 -9.98 2.28
C PRO A 58 -3.52 -9.80 3.70
N ALA A 59 -2.20 -9.83 3.91
CA ALA A 59 -1.62 -9.62 5.23
C ALA A 59 -1.86 -8.20 5.74
N ALA A 60 -1.87 -7.21 4.85
CA ALA A 60 -2.19 -5.81 5.16
C ALA A 60 -3.68 -5.52 5.36
N THR A 61 -4.55 -6.51 5.14
CA THR A 61 -6.01 -6.33 5.21
C THR A 61 -6.50 -6.22 6.64
N LEU A 62 -7.30 -5.18 6.88
CA LEU A 62 -8.06 -4.94 8.12
C LEU A 62 -9.05 -6.07 8.38
N GLU A 63 -9.23 -6.40 9.65
CA GLU A 63 -10.21 -7.42 10.04
C GLU A 63 -11.63 -6.93 9.75
N PRO A 64 -12.54 -7.82 9.31
CA PRO A 64 -13.93 -7.46 9.11
C PRO A 64 -14.54 -6.82 10.37
N GLY A 65 -15.14 -5.65 10.22
CA GLY A 65 -15.71 -4.88 11.32
C GLY A 65 -14.75 -3.92 12.03
N SER A 66 -13.45 -3.97 11.73
CA SER A 66 -12.49 -2.97 12.22
C SER A 66 -12.42 -1.77 11.27
N THR A 67 -12.46 -0.57 11.85
CA THR A 67 -12.28 0.70 11.12
C THR A 67 -10.98 1.40 11.49
N GLN A 68 -10.16 0.82 12.37
CA GLN A 68 -8.92 1.45 12.84
C GLN A 68 -7.72 0.81 12.16
N MET A 69 -6.86 1.63 11.54
CA MET A 69 -5.60 1.14 10.99
C MET A 69 -4.60 0.77 12.09
N THR A 70 -3.77 -0.22 11.81
CA THR A 70 -2.60 -0.57 12.62
C THR A 70 -1.34 -0.49 11.77
N PRO A 71 -0.14 -0.57 12.38
CA PRO A 71 1.10 -0.59 11.62
C PRO A 71 1.18 -1.71 10.58
N THR A 72 0.45 -2.81 10.75
CA THR A 72 0.44 -3.95 9.82
C THR A 72 -0.86 -4.07 9.03
N LYS A 73 -1.96 -3.45 9.46
CA LYS A 73 -3.28 -3.53 8.81
C LYS A 73 -3.77 -2.15 8.37
N PHE A 74 -3.80 -1.91 7.07
CA PHE A 74 -4.04 -0.57 6.51
C PHE A 74 -4.76 -0.58 5.15
N VAL A 75 -5.27 -1.73 4.70
CA VAL A 75 -6.13 -1.81 3.52
C VAL A 75 -7.43 -2.54 3.85
N PHE A 76 -8.50 -2.19 3.15
CA PHE A 76 -9.76 -2.94 3.15
C PHE A 76 -9.81 -3.81 1.90
N ARG A 77 -10.15 -5.09 2.04
CA ARG A 77 -10.39 -5.95 0.88
C ARG A 77 -11.83 -5.79 0.41
N SER A 78 -12.02 -5.24 -0.79
CA SER A 78 -13.36 -5.09 -1.38
C SER A 78 -13.80 -6.37 -2.08
N GLN A 79 -12.89 -7.01 -2.82
CA GLN A 79 -13.11 -8.30 -3.48
C GLN A 79 -11.78 -9.05 -3.65
N ARG A 80 -11.80 -10.22 -4.29
CA ARG A 80 -10.55 -10.95 -4.56
C ARG A 80 -9.64 -10.10 -5.46
N GLY A 81 -8.44 -9.80 -4.96
CA GLY A 81 -7.43 -9.06 -5.70
C GLY A 81 -7.64 -7.54 -5.77
N VAL A 82 -8.63 -6.98 -5.06
CA VAL A 82 -8.90 -5.54 -5.05
C VAL A 82 -8.96 -5.03 -3.62
N TYR A 83 -8.15 -4.02 -3.35
CA TYR A 83 -7.92 -3.48 -2.01
C TYR A 83 -8.08 -1.97 -2.03
N ARG A 84 -8.77 -1.42 -1.04
CA ARG A 84 -8.90 0.02 -0.82
C ARG A 84 -7.97 0.43 0.30
N VAL A 85 -7.15 1.45 0.05
CA VAL A 85 -6.23 2.00 1.05
C VAL A 85 -7.02 2.75 2.12
N HIS A 86 -6.66 2.56 3.39
CA HIS A 86 -7.28 3.28 4.49
C HIS A 86 -6.99 4.78 4.38
N PRO A 87 -7.98 5.68 4.58
CA PRO A 87 -7.79 7.12 4.41
C PRO A 87 -6.68 7.70 5.30
N ASP A 88 -6.53 7.22 6.54
CA ASP A 88 -5.46 7.69 7.44
C ASP A 88 -4.04 7.48 6.88
N VAL A 89 -3.85 6.52 5.97
CA VAL A 89 -2.56 6.33 5.28
C VAL A 89 -2.21 7.54 4.41
N LEU A 90 -3.21 8.23 3.87
CA LEU A 90 -3.03 9.38 2.98
C LEU A 90 -2.78 10.68 3.75
N ASN A 91 -3.07 10.69 5.06
CA ASN A 91 -3.05 11.90 5.91
C ASN A 91 -1.81 12.02 6.82
N VAL A 92 -0.86 11.09 6.81
CA VAL A 92 0.37 11.14 7.65
C VAL A 92 1.54 11.81 6.97
#